data_AF-A0A178F9W0-F1
#
_entry.id   AF-A0A178F9W0-F1
#
_cell.length_a   1.000
_cell.length_b   1.000
_cell.length_c   1.000
_cell.angle_alpha   90.00
_cell.angle_beta   90.00
_cell.angle_gamma   90.00
#
_symmetry.space_group_name_H-M   'P 1'
#
loop_
_entity.id
_entity.type
_entity.pdbx_description
1 polymer ?
#
loop_
_entity_poly.entity_id
_entity_poly.type
_entity_poly.pdbx_seq_one_letter_code
_entity_poly.pdbx_strand_id
1 'polypeptide(L)'
;METDNLPLSPPPEPKSSNSDTNQTVSLDSPLRTTPIHTLLPDVRVPSDPLPSHRYHPVTCAPLDVVEFQAELQQLRKQYTTSIAARKAQEEAAKEVKKRIEESKEKTEQIQKTMQRKTEEREMERKVFLKIKKEKEEKMQGA
;
A
#
# COMPACT_ATOMS: atom_id res chain seq x y z
N MET A 1 -1.68 -29.80 43.27
CA MET A 1 -2.87 -29.60 42.42
C MET A 1 -2.66 -28.27 41.73
N GLU A 2 -1.99 -28.30 40.59
CA GLU A 2 -1.66 -27.11 39.80
C GLU A 2 -2.70 -27.02 38.69
N THR A 3 -3.46 -25.92 38.65
CA THR A 3 -4.49 -25.68 37.64
C THR A 3 -3.84 -24.95 36.46
N ASP A 4 -3.71 -25.66 35.33
CA ASP A 4 -3.34 -25.08 34.03
C ASP A 4 -4.32 -23.97 33.65
N ASN A 5 -3.87 -22.72 33.75
CA ASN A 5 -4.62 -21.54 33.30
C ASN A 5 -4.17 -21.20 31.87
N LEU A 6 -4.75 -21.87 30.87
CA LEU A 6 -4.64 -21.42 29.49
C LEU A 6 -5.54 -20.18 29.29
N PRO A 7 -5.09 -19.15 28.55
CA PRO A 7 -5.92 -17.99 28.26
C PRO A 7 -7.13 -18.39 27.41
N LEU A 8 -8.32 -17.93 27.82
CA LEU A 8 -9.57 -18.12 27.11
C LEU A 8 -9.47 -17.58 25.68
N SER A 9 -9.81 -18.41 24.69
CA SER A 9 -9.89 -17.99 23.30
C SER A 9 -10.95 -16.89 23.11
N PRO A 10 -10.77 -15.95 22.17
CA PRO A 10 -11.77 -14.94 21.90
C PRO A 10 -13.09 -15.58 21.40
N PRO A 11 -14.24 -14.95 21.68
CA PRO A 11 -15.54 -15.45 21.25
C PRO A 11 -15.64 -15.50 19.72
N PRO A 12 -16.40 -16.46 19.16
CA PRO A 12 -16.59 -16.57 17.73
C PRO A 12 -17.28 -15.32 17.17
N GLU A 13 -16.76 -14.80 16.06
CA GLU A 13 -17.36 -13.67 15.35
C GLU A 13 -18.80 -14.00 14.92
N PRO A 14 -19.74 -13.05 15.03
CA PRO A 14 -21.11 -13.26 14.58
C PRO A 14 -21.09 -13.54 13.07
N LYS A 15 -21.63 -14.69 12.67
CA LYS A 15 -21.81 -15.07 11.26
C LYS A 15 -22.75 -14.04 10.61
N SER A 16 -22.19 -13.13 9.82
CA SER A 16 -22.97 -12.28 8.92
C SER A 16 -23.76 -13.19 7.99
N SER A 17 -25.10 -13.15 8.08
CA SER A 17 -26.01 -14.07 7.39
C SER A 17 -26.12 -13.85 5.87
N ASN A 18 -25.16 -13.14 5.27
CA ASN A 18 -25.15 -12.83 3.85
C ASN A 18 -23.80 -13.23 3.23
N SER A 19 -23.45 -14.51 3.31
CA SER A 19 -22.27 -15.05 2.62
C SER A 19 -22.65 -15.75 1.31
N ASP A 20 -23.31 -15.03 0.40
CA ASP A 20 -23.16 -15.29 -1.04
C ASP A 20 -21.92 -14.52 -1.53
N THR A 21 -20.77 -14.88 -0.98
CA THR A 21 -19.47 -14.25 -1.24
C THR A 21 -18.95 -14.70 -2.60
N ASN A 22 -19.47 -14.11 -3.68
CA ASN A 22 -18.81 -13.97 -4.99
C ASN A 22 -19.53 -12.96 -5.91
N GLN A 23 -20.59 -12.28 -5.46
CA GLN A 23 -21.28 -11.32 -6.30
C GLN A 23 -20.62 -9.94 -6.19
N THR A 24 -20.04 -9.48 -7.30
CA THR A 24 -19.49 -8.12 -7.41
C THR A 24 -20.60 -7.12 -7.14
N VAL A 25 -20.56 -6.44 -5.99
CA VAL A 25 -21.53 -5.41 -5.62
C VAL A 25 -21.40 -4.25 -6.61
N SER A 26 -22.47 -3.88 -7.30
CA SER A 26 -22.47 -2.74 -8.24
C SER A 26 -21.98 -1.46 -7.57
N LEU A 27 -21.32 -0.57 -8.33
CA LEU A 27 -20.83 0.72 -7.82
C LEU A 27 -21.98 1.59 -7.29
N ASP A 28 -23.16 1.49 -7.90
CA ASP A 28 -24.35 2.26 -7.54
C ASP A 28 -25.17 1.61 -6.41
N SER A 29 -24.71 0.47 -5.87
CA SER A 29 -25.44 -0.23 -4.81
C SER A 29 -25.43 0.56 -3.51
N PRO A 30 -26.58 0.71 -2.82
CA PRO A 30 -26.64 1.38 -1.51
C PRO A 30 -25.76 0.68 -0.46
N LEU A 31 -25.42 -0.60 -0.64
CA LEU A 31 -24.48 -1.31 0.24
C LEU A 31 -23.08 -0.68 0.26
N ARG A 32 -22.67 0.02 -0.81
CA ARG A 32 -21.37 0.71 -0.88
C ARG A 32 -21.40 2.09 -0.24
N THR A 33 -22.58 2.66 0.00
CA THR A 33 -22.77 4.01 0.55
C THR A 33 -23.30 4.01 1.98
N THR A 34 -23.87 2.90 2.46
CA THR A 34 -24.28 2.75 3.87
C THR A 34 -23.07 2.60 4.79
N PRO A 35 -22.90 3.46 5.80
CA PRO A 35 -21.84 3.30 6.79
C PRO A 35 -21.94 1.97 7.53
N ILE A 36 -20.80 1.31 7.76
CA ILE A 36 -20.74 0.05 8.50
C ILE A 36 -21.14 0.21 9.98
N HIS A 37 -21.19 1.44 10.49
CA HIS A 37 -21.56 1.74 11.87
C HIS A 37 -22.25 3.11 11.95
N THR A 38 -23.22 3.26 12.85
CA THR A 38 -24.03 4.49 13.01
C THR A 38 -23.25 5.72 13.47
N LEU A 39 -22.07 5.51 14.09
CA LEU A 39 -21.17 6.59 14.51
C LEU A 39 -20.18 7.02 13.41
N LEU A 40 -20.14 6.30 12.28
CA LEU A 40 -19.27 6.68 11.18
C LEU A 40 -19.97 7.74 10.30
N PRO A 41 -19.23 8.77 9.86
CA PRO A 41 -19.79 9.79 8.98
C PRO A 41 -20.19 9.16 7.63
N ASP A 42 -21.34 9.58 7.12
CA ASP A 42 -21.78 9.28 5.75
C ASP A 42 -20.94 10.10 4.77
N VAL A 43 -19.94 9.48 4.15
CA VAL A 43 -19.10 10.12 3.11
C VAL A 43 -19.73 9.84 1.76
N ARG A 44 -20.59 10.75 1.31
CA ARG A 44 -21.20 10.66 -0.02
C ARG A 44 -20.22 11.16 -1.06
N VAL A 45 -19.72 10.25 -1.89
CA VAL A 45 -19.06 10.62 -3.15
C VAL A 45 -20.13 11.16 -4.09
N PRO A 46 -20.03 12.41 -4.57
CA PRO A 46 -21.00 12.95 -5.52
C PRO A 46 -21.03 12.11 -6.80
N SER A 47 -22.24 11.82 -7.30
CA SER A 47 -22.44 10.99 -8.50
C SER A 47 -21.96 11.69 -9.77
N ASP A 48 -21.97 13.02 -9.79
CA ASP A 48 -21.47 13.81 -10.91
C ASP A 48 -19.96 14.09 -10.76
N PRO A 49 -19.21 14.18 -11.87
CA PRO A 49 -17.79 14.51 -11.83
C PRO A 49 -17.57 15.87 -11.14
N LEU A 50 -16.97 15.84 -9.96
CA LEU A 50 -16.61 17.07 -9.27
C LEU A 50 -15.44 17.77 -9.98
N PRO A 51 -15.45 19.12 -10.04
CA PRO A 51 -14.29 19.86 -10.50
C PRO A 51 -13.11 19.63 -9.54
N SER A 52 -12.02 19.09 -10.09
CA SER A 52 -10.81 18.62 -9.38
C SER A 52 -10.14 19.65 -8.45
N HIS A 53 -10.37 20.94 -8.68
CA HIS A 53 -9.70 22.03 -7.96
C HIS A 53 -10.56 22.70 -6.88
N ARG A 54 -11.76 22.18 -6.60
CA ARG A 54 -12.69 22.77 -5.62
C ARG A 54 -13.05 21.85 -4.47
N TYR A 55 -12.61 20.60 -4.51
CA TYR A 55 -12.99 19.58 -3.56
C TYR A 55 -11.76 18.82 -3.06
N HIS A 56 -11.81 18.40 -1.80
CA HIS A 56 -10.78 17.59 -1.20
C HIS A 56 -10.77 16.18 -1.82
N PRO A 57 -9.63 15.66 -2.31
CA PRO A 57 -9.59 14.45 -3.14
C PRO A 57 -9.93 13.17 -2.37
N VAL A 58 -9.87 13.20 -1.04
CA VAL A 58 -10.16 12.02 -0.19
C VAL A 58 -11.57 12.07 0.41
N THR A 59 -12.06 13.27 0.74
CA THR A 59 -13.32 13.43 1.50
C THR A 59 -14.46 13.99 0.65
N CYS A 60 -14.16 14.44 -0.58
CA CYS A 60 -15.11 15.11 -1.47
C CYS A 60 -15.80 16.33 -0.84
N ALA A 61 -15.25 16.87 0.25
CA ALA A 61 -15.75 18.10 0.87
C ALA A 61 -15.30 19.32 0.05
N PRO A 62 -16.11 20.38 -0.09
CA PRO A 62 -15.68 21.64 -0.68
C PRO A 62 -14.44 22.16 0.04
N LEU A 63 -13.43 22.61 -0.71
CA LEU A 63 -12.24 23.25 -0.13
C LEU A 63 -12.63 24.60 0.48
N ASP A 64 -12.35 24.79 1.77
CA ASP A 64 -12.53 26.09 2.42
C ASP A 64 -11.32 26.98 2.14
N VAL A 65 -11.57 28.10 1.45
CA VAL A 65 -10.54 29.08 1.11
C VAL A 65 -9.98 29.76 2.36
N VAL A 66 -10.74 29.82 3.45
CA VAL A 66 -10.31 30.41 4.73
C VAL A 66 -9.23 29.55 5.38
N GLU A 67 -9.39 28.23 5.33
CA GLU A 67 -8.39 27.28 5.87
C GLU A 67 -7.03 27.45 5.19
N PHE A 68 -7.01 27.67 3.87
CA PHE A 68 -5.77 27.81 3.09
C PHE A 68 -5.25 29.25 2.97
N GLN A 69 -5.90 30.22 3.61
CA GLN A 69 -5.58 31.62 3.39
C GLN A 69 -4.17 31.97 3.84
N ALA A 70 -3.72 31.38 4.95
CA ALA A 70 -2.38 31.55 5.48
C ALA A 70 -1.32 30.98 4.54
N GLU A 71 -1.47 29.72 4.08
CA GLU A 71 -0.52 29.12 3.13
C GLU A 71 -0.51 29.87 1.80
N LEU A 72 -1.67 30.30 1.29
CA LEU A 72 -1.75 31.08 0.05
C LEU A 72 -1.05 32.43 0.17
N GLN A 73 -1.14 33.11 1.31
CA GLN A 73 -0.39 34.35 1.55
C GLN A 73 1.11 34.09 1.60
N GLN A 74 1.56 33.01 2.26
CA GLN A 74 2.96 32.62 2.27
C GLN A 74 3.46 32.30 0.87
N LEU A 75 2.69 31.54 0.10
CA LEU A 75 3.05 31.15 -1.27
C LEU A 75 3.18 32.36 -2.20
N ARG A 76 2.29 33.36 -2.04
CA ARG A 76 2.38 34.65 -2.75
C ARG A 76 3.63 35.45 -2.40
N LYS A 77 4.08 35.39 -1.14
CA LYS A 77 5.34 36.02 -0.71
C LYS A 77 6.56 35.30 -1.30
N GLN A 78 6.52 33.97 -1.35
CA GLN A 78 7.61 33.14 -1.84
C GLN A 78 7.73 33.16 -3.37
N TYR A 79 6.59 33.18 -4.07
CA TYR A 79 6.51 33.19 -5.53
C TYR A 79 5.68 34.39 -5.99
N THR A 80 6.35 35.53 -6.10
CA THR A 80 5.71 36.82 -6.45
C THR A 80 5.18 36.88 -7.88
N THR A 81 5.71 36.03 -8.77
CA THR A 81 5.27 35.95 -10.18
C THR A 81 4.83 34.54 -10.55
N SER A 82 3.87 34.46 -11.47
CA SER A 82 3.40 33.18 -12.02
C SER A 82 4.54 32.36 -12.64
N ILE A 83 5.51 33.03 -13.29
CA ILE A 83 6.69 32.39 -13.89
C ILE A 83 7.58 31.77 -12.81
N ALA A 84 7.83 32.48 -11.70
CA ALA A 84 8.62 31.95 -10.58
C ALA A 84 7.93 30.74 -9.93
N ALA A 85 6.61 30.80 -9.74
CA ALA A 85 5.84 29.67 -9.22
C ALA A 85 5.95 28.43 -10.13
N ARG A 86 5.78 28.63 -11.45
CA ARG A 86 5.88 27.56 -12.45
C ARG A 86 7.28 26.93 -12.48
N LYS A 87 8.33 27.76 -12.41
CA LYS A 87 9.72 27.28 -12.37
C LYS A 87 9.98 26.43 -11.11
N ALA A 88 9.52 26.90 -9.95
CA ALA A 88 9.68 26.14 -8.71
C ALA A 88 8.94 24.81 -8.73
N GLN A 89 7.74 24.77 -9.34
CA GLN A 89 7.01 23.53 -9.55
C GLN A 89 7.78 22.56 -10.46
N GLU A 90 8.40 23.07 -11.53
CA GLU A 90 9.22 22.25 -12.44
C GLU A 90 10.47 21.68 -11.74
N GLU A 91 11.15 22.48 -10.93
CA GLU A 91 12.31 22.04 -10.14
C GLU A 91 11.91 20.98 -9.11
N ALA A 92 10.78 21.18 -8.40
CA ALA A 92 10.24 20.19 -7.48
C ALA A 92 9.88 18.88 -8.20
N ALA A 93 9.25 18.96 -9.38
CA ALA A 93 8.92 17.78 -10.18
C ALA A 93 10.17 17.03 -10.65
N LYS A 94 11.23 17.75 -11.04
CA LYS A 94 12.53 17.15 -11.41
C LYS A 94 13.17 16.41 -10.24
N GLU A 95 13.17 17.01 -9.05
CA GLU A 95 13.71 16.40 -7.84
C GLU A 95 12.94 15.14 -7.43
N VAL A 96 11.60 15.18 -7.46
CA VAL A 96 10.76 14.01 -7.18
C VAL A 96 11.04 12.89 -8.18
N LYS A 97 11.11 13.21 -9.47
CA LYS A 97 11.42 12.22 -10.52
C LYS A 97 12.79 11.58 -10.30
N LYS A 98 13.80 12.36 -9.92
CA LYS A 98 15.14 11.87 -9.59
C LYS A 98 15.08 10.87 -8.43
N ARG A 99 14.38 11.20 -7.34
CA ARG A 99 14.23 10.30 -6.19
C ARG A 99 13.51 8.99 -6.54
N ILE A 100 12.51 9.05 -7.42
CA ILE A 100 11.80 7.86 -7.89
C ILE A 100 12.76 6.94 -8.65
N GLU A 101 13.57 7.48 -9.57
CA GLU A 101 14.52 6.65 -10.33
C GLU A 101 15.61 6.07 -9.41
N GLU A 102 16.18 6.87 -8.50
CA GLU A 102 17.16 6.37 -7.53
C GLU A 102 16.58 5.25 -6.65
N SER A 103 15.33 5.36 -6.22
CA SER A 103 14.65 4.32 -5.45
C SER A 103 14.41 3.06 -6.27
N LYS A 104 14.07 3.23 -7.55
CA LYS A 104 13.83 2.13 -8.48
C LYS A 104 15.13 1.36 -8.78
N GLU A 105 16.22 2.06 -9.07
CA GLU A 105 17.55 1.47 -9.27
C GLU A 105 18.00 0.66 -8.05
N LYS A 106 17.83 1.21 -6.84
CA LYS A 106 18.15 0.49 -5.59
C LYS A 106 17.32 -0.78 -5.45
N THR A 107 16.03 -0.71 -5.75
CA THR A 107 15.13 -1.86 -5.67
C THR A 107 15.53 -2.95 -6.68
N GLU A 108 15.87 -2.56 -7.91
CA GLU A 108 16.34 -3.48 -8.95
C GLU A 108 17.66 -4.15 -8.56
N GLN A 109 18.61 -3.39 -8.01
CA GLN A 109 19.89 -3.90 -7.53
C GLN A 109 19.71 -4.93 -6.40
N ILE A 110 18.81 -4.65 -5.45
CA ILE A 110 18.47 -5.56 -4.35
C ILE A 110 17.84 -6.83 -4.93
N GLN A 111 16.87 -6.71 -5.83
CA GLN A 111 16.18 -7.85 -6.45
C GLN A 111 17.17 -8.76 -7.19
N LYS A 112 18.09 -8.18 -7.98
CA LYS A 112 19.14 -8.92 -8.69
C LYS A 112 20.07 -9.65 -7.73
N THR A 113 20.44 -9.01 -6.61
CA THR A 113 21.29 -9.62 -5.59
C THR A 113 20.57 -10.79 -4.91
N MET A 114 19.28 -10.62 -4.56
CA MET A 114 18.45 -11.66 -3.97
C MET A 114 18.25 -12.86 -4.89
N GLN A 115 18.05 -12.61 -6.19
CA GLN A 115 17.95 -13.66 -7.18
C GLN A 115 19.25 -14.46 -7.27
N ARG A 116 20.40 -13.78 -7.43
CA ARG A 116 21.71 -14.46 -7.48
C ARG A 116 21.96 -15.30 -6.22
N LYS A 117 21.66 -14.77 -5.03
CA LYS A 117 21.78 -15.49 -3.76
C LYS A 117 20.83 -16.67 -3.65
N THR A 118 19.71 -16.64 -4.35
CA THR A 118 18.76 -17.76 -4.39
C THR A 118 19.27 -18.86 -5.32
N GLU A 119 19.76 -18.50 -6.50
CA GLU A 119 20.39 -19.42 -7.45
C GLU A 119 21.63 -20.09 -6.84
N GLU A 120 22.49 -19.34 -6.15
CA GLU A 120 23.66 -19.85 -5.43
C GLU A 120 23.26 -20.91 -4.40
N ARG A 121 22.31 -20.60 -3.51
CA ARG A 121 21.79 -21.54 -2.51
C ARG A 121 21.14 -22.77 -3.14
N GLU A 122 20.48 -22.63 -4.29
CA GLU A 122 19.86 -23.76 -4.98
C GLU A 122 20.94 -24.72 -5.53
N MET A 123 22.00 -24.18 -6.12
CA MET A 123 23.14 -24.98 -6.58
C MET A 123 23.82 -25.70 -5.41
N GLU A 124 24.09 -25.01 -4.31
CA GLU A 124 24.66 -25.61 -3.09
C GLU A 124 23.80 -26.77 -2.58
N ARG A 125 22.47 -26.60 -2.53
CA ARG A 125 21.54 -27.67 -2.14
C ARG A 125 21.63 -28.87 -3.09
N LYS A 126 21.67 -28.64 -4.40
CA LYS A 126 21.79 -29.72 -5.40
C LYS A 126 23.09 -30.50 -5.22
N VAL A 127 24.21 -29.80 -5.02
CA VAL A 127 25.51 -30.42 -4.76
C VAL A 127 25.48 -31.24 -3.47
N PHE A 128 24.95 -30.67 -2.38
CA PHE A 128 24.82 -31.36 -1.10
C PHE A 128 23.99 -32.63 -1.20
N LEU A 129 22.83 -32.56 -1.85
CA LEU A 129 21.95 -33.73 -2.06
C LEU A 129 22.66 -34.82 -2.87
N LYS A 130 23.43 -34.45 -3.88
CA LYS A 130 24.20 -35.42 -4.69
C LYS A 130 25.27 -36.13 -3.84
N ILE A 131 26.05 -35.38 -3.07
CA ILE A 131 27.08 -35.95 -2.18
C ILE A 131 26.43 -36.87 -1.13
N LYS A 132 25.31 -36.44 -0.54
CA LYS A 132 24.57 -37.24 0.44
C LYS A 132 24.11 -38.57 -0.17
N LYS A 133 23.52 -38.53 -1.36
CA LYS A 133 23.07 -39.72 -2.08
C LYS A 133 24.22 -40.67 -2.41
N GLU A 134 25.33 -40.17 -2.96
CA GLU A 134 26.52 -40.99 -3.25
C GLU A 134 27.11 -41.63 -1.99
N LYS A 135 27.07 -40.94 -0.85
CA LYS A 135 27.51 -41.47 0.44
C LYS A 135 26.58 -42.58 0.95
N GLU A 136 25.27 -42.39 0.83
CA GLU A 136 24.27 -43.40 1.20
C GLU A 136 24.37 -44.65 0.31
N GLU A 137 24.54 -44.50 -0.99
CA GLU A 137 24.76 -45.61 -1.94
C GLU A 137 26.05 -46.39 -1.63
N LYS A 138 27.14 -45.70 -1.28
CA LYS A 138 28.39 -46.36 -0.86
C LYS A 138 28.27 -47.14 0.45
N MET A 139 27.39 -46.74 1.36
CA MET A 139 27.15 -47.49 2.61
C MET A 139 26.20 -48.67 2.43
N GLN A 140 25.32 -48.67 1.42
CA GLN A 140 24.41 -49.78 1.13
C GLN A 140 25.02 -50.85 0.21
N GLY A 141 26.09 -50.52 -0.52
CA GLY A 141 26.85 -51.45 -1.36
C GLY A 141 28.05 -52.11 -0.67
N ALA A 142 28.24 -51.90 0.63
CA ALA A 142 29.26 -52.54 1.48
C ALA A 142 28.58 -53.47 2.49
#